data_AF-A0A955PFI1-F1
#
_entry.id   AF-A0A955PFI1-F1
#
_cell.length_a   1.000
_cell.length_b   1.000
_cell.length_c   1.000
_cell.angle_alpha   90.00
_cell.angle_beta   90.00
_cell.angle_gamma   90.00
#
_symmetry.space_group_name_H-M   'P 1'
#
loop_
_entity.id
_entity.type
_entity.pdbx_description
1 polymer ?
#
loop_
_entity_poly.entity_id
_entity_poly.type
_entity_poly.pdbx_seq_one_letter_code
_entity_poly.pdbx_strand_id
1 'polypeptide(L)'
;PNLKLWSVVYTHELDAEVWAGFTPFMDIINLWVWKSEDLVNLEEDLDHCRMIFPDKPINLGCYLRDYTLVAPVPMDRLKHQWDCVLRFANEGLIDGYSILAAVR
;
A
#
# COMPACT_ATOMS: atom_id res chain seq x y z
N PRO A 1 -0.82 -7.36 23.62
CA PRO A 1 0.02 -8.49 23.14
C PRO A 1 1.26 -7.92 22.46
N ASN A 2 2.41 -8.62 22.49
CA ASN A 2 3.64 -8.12 21.88
C ASN A 2 3.70 -8.33 20.36
N LEU A 3 2.87 -9.24 19.81
CA LEU A 3 2.73 -9.44 18.37
C LEU A 3 1.76 -8.39 17.81
N LYS A 4 2.17 -7.72 16.73
CA LYS A 4 1.38 -6.75 15.99
C LYS A 4 0.66 -7.42 14.81
N LEU A 5 -0.62 -7.16 14.64
CA LEU A 5 -1.39 -7.61 13.47
C LEU A 5 -1.14 -6.69 12.28
N TRP A 6 -0.46 -7.20 11.27
CA TRP A 6 -0.30 -6.55 9.97
C TRP A 6 -1.44 -6.98 9.06
N SER A 7 -2.24 -6.03 8.62
CA SER A 7 -3.40 -6.29 7.79
C SER A 7 -3.14 -5.78 6.38
N VAL A 8 -3.22 -6.68 5.40
CA VAL A 8 -3.16 -6.31 3.99
C VAL A 8 -4.47 -5.61 3.61
N VAL A 9 -4.36 -4.42 3.03
CA VAL A 9 -5.48 -3.63 2.53
C VAL A 9 -5.15 -3.26 1.10
N TYR A 10 -6.01 -3.61 0.15
CA TYR A 10 -5.82 -3.17 -1.22
C TYR A 10 -6.47 -1.80 -1.46
N THR A 11 -5.89 -1.00 -2.36
CA THR A 11 -6.42 0.34 -2.67
C THR A 11 -7.84 0.33 -3.22
N HIS A 12 -8.23 -0.73 -3.94
CA HIS A 12 -9.62 -0.93 -4.41
C HIS A 12 -10.61 -1.35 -3.29
N GLU A 13 -10.12 -1.60 -2.08
CA GLU A 13 -10.92 -1.94 -0.89
C GLU A 13 -11.02 -0.74 0.08
N LEU A 14 -10.54 0.45 -0.29
CA LEU A 14 -10.56 1.65 0.56
C LEU A 14 -11.98 2.23 0.68
N ASP A 15 -12.82 1.51 1.43
CA ASP A 15 -14.18 1.88 1.82
C ASP A 15 -14.34 1.67 3.33
N ALA A 16 -14.75 2.71 4.05
CA ALA A 16 -14.93 2.67 5.50
C ALA A 16 -15.97 1.62 5.95
N GLU A 17 -16.99 1.33 5.14
CA GLU A 17 -17.99 0.32 5.46
C GLU A 17 -17.42 -1.11 5.36
N VAL A 18 -16.51 -1.34 4.41
CA VAL A 18 -15.83 -2.64 4.24
C VAL A 18 -14.97 -2.97 5.46
N TRP A 19 -14.30 -1.97 6.02
CA TRP A 19 -13.40 -2.15 7.17
C TRP A 19 -14.07 -1.94 8.52
N ALA A 20 -15.37 -1.60 8.53
CA ALA A 20 -16.14 -1.41 9.75
C ALA A 20 -16.09 -2.67 10.63
N GLY A 21 -15.68 -2.50 11.89
CA GLY A 21 -15.54 -3.60 12.85
C GLY A 21 -14.18 -4.30 12.84
N PHE A 22 -13.37 -4.18 11.79
CA PHE A 22 -12.00 -4.73 11.76
C PHE A 22 -10.96 -3.75 12.32
N THR A 23 -11.13 -2.45 12.04
CA THR A 23 -10.18 -1.37 12.41
C THR A 23 -9.68 -1.39 13.86
N PRO A 24 -10.50 -1.72 14.89
CA PRO A 24 -10.03 -1.81 16.27
C PRO A 24 -8.95 -2.88 16.50
N PHE A 25 -8.89 -3.92 15.67
CA PHE A 25 -7.98 -5.06 15.82
C PHE A 25 -6.72 -4.96 14.97
N MET A 26 -6.70 -4.06 13.99
CA MET A 26 -5.57 -3.87 13.08
C MET A 26 -4.51 -3.01 13.76
N ASP A 27 -3.26 -3.47 13.82
CA ASP A 27 -2.18 -2.67 14.37
C ASP A 27 -1.46 -1.85 13.28
N ILE A 28 -1.23 -2.45 12.11
CA ILE A 28 -0.46 -1.87 11.01
C ILE A 28 -1.21 -2.14 9.71
N ILE A 29 -1.36 -1.11 8.88
CA ILE A 29 -1.93 -1.21 7.54
C ILE A 29 -0.80 -1.51 6.57
N ASN A 30 -0.87 -2.65 5.90
CA ASN A 30 0.01 -2.99 4.81
C ASN A 30 -0.74 -2.69 3.50
N LEU A 31 -0.53 -1.50 2.95
CA LEU A 31 -1.30 -0.96 1.82
C LEU A 31 -0.75 -1.47 0.49
N TRP A 32 -1.56 -2.09 -0.35
CA TRP A 32 -1.13 -2.62 -1.65
C TRP A 32 -1.97 -2.11 -2.82
N VAL A 33 -1.31 -1.78 -3.92
CA VAL A 33 -1.97 -1.59 -5.21
C VAL A 33 -2.01 -2.92 -5.95
N TRP A 34 -3.18 -3.40 -6.35
CA TRP A 34 -3.32 -4.70 -7.00
C TRP A 34 -2.82 -4.71 -8.45
N LYS A 35 -3.18 -3.69 -9.23
CA LYS A 35 -2.78 -3.56 -10.64
C LYS A 35 -1.76 -2.44 -10.79
N SER A 36 -0.71 -2.66 -11.56
CA SER A 36 0.33 -1.62 -11.72
C SER A 36 -0.18 -0.37 -12.44
N GLU A 37 -1.27 -0.47 -13.20
CA GLU A 37 -1.90 0.69 -13.85
C GLU A 37 -2.48 1.69 -12.85
N ASP A 38 -2.91 1.22 -11.68
CA ASP A 38 -3.51 2.06 -10.63
C ASP A 38 -2.45 2.77 -9.78
N LEU A 39 -1.15 2.45 -9.96
CA LEU A 39 -0.07 3.12 -9.23
C LEU A 39 -0.04 4.64 -9.45
N VAL A 40 -0.62 5.14 -10.55
CA VAL A 40 -0.75 6.58 -10.81
C VAL A 40 -1.61 7.30 -9.77
N ASN A 41 -2.49 6.58 -9.07
CA ASN A 41 -3.38 7.13 -8.04
C ASN A 41 -2.81 7.00 -6.63
N LEU A 42 -1.55 6.56 -6.48
CA LEU A 42 -0.98 6.16 -5.19
C LEU A 42 -1.01 7.27 -4.13
N GLU A 43 -0.95 8.54 -4.54
CA GLU A 43 -1.10 9.68 -3.64
C GLU A 43 -2.52 9.78 -3.07
N GLU A 44 -3.53 9.74 -3.95
CA GLU A 44 -4.95 9.77 -3.57
C GLU A 44 -5.32 8.54 -2.73
N ASP A 45 -4.78 7.36 -3.08
CA ASP A 45 -4.98 6.13 -2.34
C ASP A 45 -4.39 6.21 -0.91
N LEU A 46 -3.23 6.85 -0.75
CA LEU A 46 -2.63 7.04 0.57
C LEU A 46 -3.48 7.98 1.44
N ASP A 47 -3.99 9.07 0.85
CA ASP A 47 -4.88 10.01 1.53
C ASP A 47 -6.18 9.32 1.96
N HIS A 48 -6.82 8.56 1.07
CA HIS A 48 -8.00 7.75 1.39
C HIS A 48 -7.71 6.72 2.48
N CYS A 49 -6.56 6.05 2.41
CA CYS A 49 -6.13 5.11 3.45
C CYS A 49 -6.01 5.81 4.81
N ARG A 50 -5.46 7.02 4.87
CA ARG A 50 -5.38 7.83 6.10
C ARG A 50 -6.76 8.27 6.59
N MET A 51 -7.72 8.53 5.71
CA MET A 51 -9.09 8.84 6.14
C MET A 51 -9.77 7.66 6.85
N ILE A 52 -9.51 6.44 6.39
CA ILE A 52 -10.10 5.21 6.97
C ILE A 52 -9.32 4.76 8.22
N PHE A 53 -8.00 4.94 8.22
CA PHE A 53 -7.09 4.47 9.27
C PHE A 53 -6.18 5.60 9.80
N PRO A 54 -6.74 6.68 10.39
CA PRO A 54 -6.01 7.92 10.68
C PRO A 54 -4.77 7.73 11.56
N ASP A 55 -4.86 6.87 12.58
CA ASP A 55 -3.80 6.70 13.58
C ASP A 55 -2.96 5.42 13.39
N LYS A 56 -3.17 4.69 12.30
CA LYS A 56 -2.47 3.41 12.08
C LYS A 56 -1.17 3.64 11.31
N PRO A 57 -0.04 3.02 11.72
CA PRO A 57 1.15 3.00 10.89
C PRO A 57 0.84 2.36 9.53
N ILE A 58 1.42 2.93 8.47
CA ILE A 58 1.24 2.45 7.10
C ILE A 58 2.56 1.92 6.58
N ASN A 59 2.58 0.64 6.22
CA ASN A 59 3.66 0.03 5.45
C ASN A 59 3.22 -0.12 4.00
N LEU A 60 3.90 0.52 3.06
CA LEU A 60 3.52 0.49 1.65
C LEU A 60 4.07 -0.76 0.94
N GLY A 61 3.19 -1.51 0.29
CA GLY A 61 3.53 -2.61 -0.60
C GLY A 61 4.07 -2.10 -1.93
N CYS A 62 5.30 -2.49 -2.26
CA CYS A 62 5.99 -2.20 -3.52
C CYS A 62 6.26 -3.50 -4.25
N TYR A 63 6.09 -3.55 -5.56
CA TYR A 63 6.35 -4.77 -6.33
C TYR A 63 7.04 -4.53 -7.65
N LEU A 64 7.78 -5.55 -8.11
CA LEU A 64 8.52 -5.51 -9.37
C LEU A 64 7.80 -6.24 -10.52
N ARG A 65 6.74 -7.00 -10.19
CA ARG A 65 5.98 -7.82 -11.13
C ARG A 65 4.49 -7.60 -10.95
N ASP A 66 3.81 -7.28 -12.03
CA ASP A 66 2.35 -7.21 -12.07
C ASP A 66 1.78 -8.62 -12.23
N TYR A 67 1.04 -9.09 -11.23
CA TYR A 67 0.44 -10.42 -11.23
C TYR A 67 -0.79 -10.53 -12.13
N THR A 68 -1.46 -9.42 -12.39
CA THR A 68 -2.62 -9.36 -13.28
C THR A 68 -2.22 -9.41 -14.75
N LEU A 69 -1.04 -8.86 -15.07
CA LEU A 69 -0.46 -8.92 -16.41
C LEU A 69 0.46 -10.12 -16.63
N VAL A 70 0.82 -10.83 -15.54
CA VAL A 70 1.77 -11.93 -15.58
C VAL A 70 3.13 -11.47 -16.16
N ALA A 71 3.51 -10.21 -15.90
CA ALA A 71 4.66 -9.55 -16.51
C ALA A 71 5.38 -8.63 -15.51
N PRO A 72 6.63 -8.22 -15.77
CA PRO A 72 7.28 -7.15 -15.01
C PRO A 72 6.45 -5.87 -15.03
N VAL A 73 6.53 -5.08 -13.96
CA VAL A 73 5.92 -3.75 -13.94
C VAL A 73 6.62 -2.87 -14.98
N PRO A 74 5.89 -2.16 -15.87
CA PRO A 74 6.47 -1.19 -16.78
C PRO A 74 7.37 -0.16 -16.07
N MET A 75 8.49 0.21 -16.68
CA MET A 75 9.54 1.00 -16.01
C MET A 75 9.09 2.40 -15.60
N ASP A 76 8.16 3.01 -16.32
CA ASP A 76 7.52 4.28 -15.98
C ASP A 76 6.72 4.17 -14.67
N ARG A 77 5.90 3.13 -14.53
CA ARG A 77 5.13 2.84 -13.31
C ARG A 77 6.04 2.48 -12.14
N LEU A 78 7.09 1.70 -12.41
CA LEU A 78 8.06 1.34 -11.39
C LEU A 78 8.80 2.58 -10.85
N LYS A 79 9.22 3.50 -11.73
CA LYS A 79 9.83 4.77 -11.32
C LYS A 79 8.86 5.61 -10.49
N HIS A 80 7.62 5.76 -10.96
CA HIS A 80 6.59 6.51 -10.23
C HIS A 80 6.36 5.95 -8.82
N GLN A 81 6.25 4.62 -8.67
CA GLN A 81 6.16 3.97 -7.36
C GLN A 81 7.31 4.37 -6.44
N TRP A 82 8.55 4.32 -6.94
CA TRP A 82 9.74 4.63 -6.12
C TRP A 82 9.89 6.12 -5.81
N ASP A 83 9.50 7.00 -6.73
CA ASP A 83 9.47 8.44 -6.49
C ASP A 83 8.46 8.77 -5.36
N CYS A 84 7.29 8.15 -5.38
CA CYS A 84 6.30 8.27 -4.30
C CYS A 84 6.83 7.71 -2.98
N VAL A 85 7.41 6.50 -2.98
CA VAL A 85 7.98 5.88 -1.76
C VAL A 85 9.04 6.77 -1.13
N LEU A 86 9.97 7.31 -1.92
CA LEU A 86 11.01 8.21 -1.44
C LEU A 86 10.40 9.46 -0.80
N ARG A 87 9.43 10.08 -1.47
CA ARG A 87 8.75 11.27 -0.97
C ARG A 87 7.99 10.98 0.32
N PHE A 88 7.14 9.97 0.33
CA PHE A 88 6.32 9.58 1.48
C PHE A 88 7.17 9.23 2.70
N ALA A 89 8.29 8.51 2.51
CA ALA A 89 9.19 8.17 3.61
C ALA A 89 9.88 9.41 4.19
N ASN A 90 10.32 10.34 3.34
CA ASN A 90 10.95 11.59 3.79
C ASN A 90 9.96 12.52 4.50
N GLU A 91 8.71 12.55 4.05
CA GLU A 91 7.63 13.35 4.64
C GLU A 91 6.98 12.69 5.87
N GLY A 92 7.35 11.44 6.18
CA GLY A 92 6.78 10.67 7.29
C GLY A 92 5.33 10.23 7.06
N LEU A 93 4.88 10.17 5.80
CA LEU A 93 3.52 9.74 5.44
C LEU A 93 3.34 8.22 5.51
N ILE A 94 4.44 7.46 5.38
CA ILE A 94 4.52 6.01 5.58
C ILE A 94 5.59 5.69 6.62
N ASP A 95 5.38 4.59 7.34
CA ASP A 95 6.26 4.09 8.41
C ASP A 95 7.26 3.04 7.90
N GLY A 96 7.06 2.57 6.66
CA GLY A 96 7.92 1.61 6.01
C GLY A 96 7.39 1.18 4.66
N TYR A 97 8.11 0.28 4.00
CA TYR A 97 7.67 -0.34 2.77
C TYR A 97 8.15 -1.79 2.70
N SER A 98 7.43 -2.62 1.94
CA SER A 98 7.78 -4.02 1.67
C SER A 98 7.94 -4.23 0.19
N ILE A 99 8.99 -4.94 -0.22
CA ILE A 99 9.27 -5.21 -1.63
C ILE A 99 8.90 -6.66 -1.96
N LEU A 100 7.99 -6.83 -2.91
CA LEU A 100 7.66 -8.13 -3.49
C LEU A 100 8.30 -8.27 -4.88
N ALA A 101 9.18 -9.26 -4.98
CA ALA A 101 9.85 -9.63 -6.21
C ALA A 101 9.81 -11.15 -6.38
N ALA A 102 8.62 -11.73 -6.58
CA ALA A 102 8.55 -13.14 -6.92
C ALA A 102 8.80 -13.32 -8.42
N VAL A 103 9.96 -13.88 -8.75
CA VAL A 103 10.26 -14.45 -10.06
C VAL A 103 9.85 -15.93 -10.03
N ARG A 104 9.04 -16.34 -11.01
CA ARG A 104 9.02 -17.72 -11.48
C ARG A 104 9.83 -17.77 -12.76
#